data_AF-A0A220U133-F1
#
_entry.id   AF-A0A220U133-F1
#
_cell.length_a   1.000
_cell.length_b   1.000
_cell.length_c   1.000
_cell.angle_alpha   90.00
_cell.angle_beta   90.00
_cell.angle_gamma   90.00
#
_symmetry.space_group_name_H-M   'P 1'
#
loop_
_entity.id
_entity.type
_entity.pdbx_description
1 polymer ?
#
loop_
_entity_poly.entity_id
_entity_poly.type
_entity_poly.pdbx_seq_one_letter_code
_entity_poly.pdbx_strand_id
1 'polypeptide(L)'
;MMKRYGKAIFAMFKEQEGVAMILVALCMFMFIGFTAIVVDAGGLFLEKSRLQKSLDAAVLGGAQLLKVSQAEAEETAIDIAAENGFTVTGSEVVTDESSIEIHKTVNKVLSFARVLGINDANVGAVAKAKVLQTLVKGNDIIPVAFERRVLKNGGGYGELYDMHAKPGESKRGNYGFLAVDGRGANNLGDAIRDGVTMEVGETLYTEPGLNWGKVREAFQDRIAEDARKPDCSDYQTADNTCSRIITVPVIETFDGLHGRDQLQVIGFAAFWIEEVVASGNDKGVTGRFIEFVRGGEFDPVEDGDYFGISGVKLVK
;
A
#
# COMPACT_ATOMS: atom_id res chain seq x y z
N MET A 1 47.92 2.16 68.92
CA MET A 1 46.71 3.02 68.88
C MET A 1 45.71 2.64 67.77
N MET A 2 46.11 1.95 66.69
CA MET A 2 45.23 1.62 65.53
C MET A 2 44.23 0.45 65.71
N LYS A 3 44.45 -0.52 66.63
CA LYS A 3 43.55 -1.68 66.80
C LYS A 3 42.19 -1.37 67.44
N ARG A 4 42.04 -0.19 68.05
CA ARG A 4 40.84 0.19 68.83
C ARG A 4 39.76 0.86 67.96
N TYR A 5 40.15 1.48 66.86
CA TYR A 5 39.24 2.12 65.91
C TYR A 5 38.56 1.11 64.97
N GLY A 6 39.24 0.02 64.59
CA GLY A 6 38.65 -1.03 63.75
C GLY A 6 37.48 -1.77 64.42
N LYS A 7 37.55 -1.99 65.74
CA LYS A 7 36.43 -2.58 66.51
C LYS A 7 35.24 -1.63 66.66
N ALA A 8 35.46 -0.32 66.72
CA ALA A 8 34.39 0.68 66.84
C ALA A 8 33.64 0.86 65.50
N ILE A 9 34.34 0.82 64.37
CA ILE A 9 33.71 0.82 63.04
C ILE A 9 32.91 -0.48 62.84
N PHE A 10 33.49 -1.65 63.17
CA PHE A 10 32.78 -2.92 63.08
C PHE A 10 31.59 -3.01 64.05
N ALA A 11 31.65 -2.38 65.22
CA ALA A 11 30.54 -2.29 66.17
C ALA A 11 29.44 -1.33 65.69
N MET A 12 29.78 -0.20 65.05
CA MET A 12 28.80 0.70 64.41
C MET A 12 28.09 0.05 63.23
N PHE A 13 28.79 -0.77 62.42
CA PHE A 13 28.14 -1.59 61.39
C PHE A 13 27.20 -2.63 62.02
N LYS A 14 27.60 -3.25 63.13
CA LYS A 14 26.80 -4.25 63.86
C LYS A 14 25.55 -3.67 64.53
N GLU A 15 25.57 -2.39 64.93
CA GLU A 15 24.42 -1.69 65.50
C GLU A 15 23.41 -1.21 64.45
N GLN A 16 23.82 -1.06 63.19
CA GLN A 16 22.94 -0.70 62.07
C GLN A 16 22.39 -1.92 61.30
N GLU A 17 22.83 -3.15 61.61
CA GLU A 17 22.38 -4.39 60.95
C GLU A 17 20.86 -4.58 61.01
N GLY A 18 20.21 -4.23 62.14
CA GLY A 18 18.77 -4.36 62.30
C GLY A 18 17.96 -3.41 61.40
N VAL A 19 18.34 -2.12 61.37
CA VAL A 19 17.67 -1.10 60.54
C VAL A 19 17.96 -1.33 59.05
N ALA A 20 19.19 -1.71 58.71
CA ALA A 20 19.57 -2.05 57.35
C ALA A 20 18.77 -3.26 56.82
N MET A 21 18.57 -4.30 57.63
CA MET A 21 17.72 -5.44 57.24
C MET A 21 16.27 -5.02 56.95
N ILE A 22 15.69 -4.15 57.79
CA ILE A 22 14.32 -3.64 57.59
C ILE A 22 14.24 -2.82 56.29
N LEU A 23 15.21 -1.94 56.06
CA LEU A 23 15.24 -1.10 54.86
C LEU A 23 15.43 -1.94 53.59
N VAL A 24 16.32 -2.93 53.62
CA VAL A 24 16.52 -3.86 52.50
C VAL A 24 15.25 -4.66 52.21
N ALA A 25 14.56 -5.17 53.24
CA ALA A 25 13.30 -5.88 53.07
C ALA A 25 12.20 -4.99 52.45
N LEU A 26 12.10 -3.72 52.89
CA LEU A 26 11.18 -2.74 52.31
C LEU A 26 11.53 -2.43 50.85
N CYS A 27 12.80 -2.23 50.53
CA CYS A 27 13.26 -2.01 49.15
C CYS A 27 12.98 -3.22 48.26
N MET A 28 13.25 -4.45 48.73
CA MET A 28 12.95 -5.67 47.98
C MET A 28 11.46 -5.82 47.72
N PHE A 29 10.62 -5.57 48.73
CA PHE A 29 9.17 -5.57 48.57
C PHE A 29 8.72 -4.54 47.54
N MET A 30 9.28 -3.33 47.59
CA MET A 30 8.99 -2.27 46.64
C MET A 30 9.42 -2.64 45.20
N PHE A 31 10.61 -3.22 45.02
CA PHE A 31 11.07 -3.68 43.70
C PHE A 31 10.20 -4.79 43.13
N ILE A 32 9.79 -5.76 43.96
CA ILE A 32 8.86 -6.82 43.54
C ILE A 32 7.53 -6.19 43.10
N GLY A 33 7.00 -5.23 43.87
CA GLY A 33 5.80 -4.48 43.51
C GLY A 33 5.92 -3.75 42.16
N PHE A 34 7.05 -3.08 41.91
CA PHE A 34 7.29 -2.44 40.61
C PHE A 34 7.42 -3.44 39.47
N THR A 35 8.14 -4.55 39.66
CA THR A 35 8.25 -5.59 38.62
C THR A 35 6.89 -6.22 38.29
N ALA A 36 6.05 -6.43 39.30
CA ALA A 36 4.68 -6.92 39.12
C ALA A 36 3.86 -6.00 38.21
N ILE A 37 3.87 -4.70 38.52
CA ILE A 37 3.16 -3.68 37.72
C ILE A 37 3.71 -3.65 36.30
N VAL A 38 5.03 -3.66 36.14
CA VAL A 38 5.68 -3.60 34.82
C VAL A 38 5.34 -4.82 33.97
N VAL A 39 5.32 -6.03 34.54
CA VAL A 39 5.01 -7.26 33.81
C VAL A 39 3.56 -7.26 33.33
N ASP A 40 2.61 -6.91 34.19
CA ASP A 40 1.19 -6.91 33.82
C ASP A 40 0.84 -5.75 32.88
N ALA A 41 1.28 -4.53 33.18
CA ALA A 41 1.04 -3.38 32.32
C ALA A 41 1.75 -3.52 30.97
N GLY A 42 2.99 -4.03 30.97
CA GLY A 42 3.74 -4.33 29.76
C GLY A 42 3.09 -5.42 28.93
N GLY A 43 2.55 -6.47 29.57
CA GLY A 43 1.78 -7.52 28.91
C GLY A 43 0.51 -7.00 28.24
N LEU A 44 -0.26 -6.15 28.93
CA LEU A 44 -1.46 -5.52 28.37
C LEU A 44 -1.13 -4.58 27.20
N PHE A 45 -0.07 -3.79 27.32
CA PHE A 45 0.38 -2.89 26.26
C PHE A 45 0.82 -3.67 25.02
N LEU A 46 1.59 -4.75 25.20
CA LEU A 46 2.02 -5.61 24.11
C LEU A 46 0.82 -6.27 23.41
N GLU A 47 -0.14 -6.77 24.18
CA GLU A 47 -1.36 -7.40 23.63
C GLU A 47 -2.18 -6.37 22.82
N LYS A 48 -2.36 -5.17 23.36
CA LYS A 48 -3.05 -4.07 22.67
C LYS A 48 -2.35 -3.70 21.36
N SER A 49 -1.02 -3.64 21.36
CA SER A 49 -0.26 -3.35 20.14
C SER A 49 -0.35 -4.47 19.10
N ARG A 50 -0.32 -5.75 19.53
CA ARG A 50 -0.50 -6.90 18.63
C ARG A 50 -1.89 -6.92 18.01
N LEU A 51 -2.92 -6.73 18.84
CA LEU A 51 -4.29 -6.69 18.38
C LEU A 51 -4.49 -5.54 17.38
N GLN A 52 -4.02 -4.33 17.67
CA GLN A 52 -4.14 -3.20 16.75
C GLN A 52 -3.46 -3.48 15.40
N LYS A 53 -2.22 -4.00 15.39
CA LYS A 53 -1.50 -4.30 14.16
C LYS A 53 -2.21 -5.39 13.33
N SER A 54 -2.76 -6.40 13.99
CA SER A 54 -3.55 -7.44 13.34
C SER A 54 -4.82 -6.86 12.70
N LEU A 55 -5.55 -6.01 13.43
CA LEU A 55 -6.77 -5.41 12.90
C LEU A 55 -6.46 -4.45 11.75
N ASP A 56 -5.41 -3.63 11.87
CA ASP A 56 -4.95 -2.72 10.81
C ASP A 56 -4.61 -3.48 9.52
N ALA A 57 -3.92 -4.62 9.63
CA ALA A 57 -3.63 -5.48 8.48
C ALA A 57 -4.90 -6.10 7.89
N ALA A 58 -5.81 -6.59 8.75
CA ALA A 58 -7.08 -7.18 8.33
C ALA A 58 -7.96 -6.21 7.55
N VAL A 59 -8.19 -5.00 8.08
CA VAL A 59 -8.99 -3.99 7.38
C VAL A 59 -8.32 -3.49 6.11
N LEU A 60 -6.98 -3.40 6.09
CA LEU A 60 -6.25 -2.96 4.90
C LEU A 60 -6.33 -3.99 3.77
N GLY A 61 -6.24 -5.29 4.08
CA GLY A 61 -6.39 -6.37 3.11
C GLY A 61 -7.84 -6.50 2.62
N GLY A 62 -8.80 -6.57 3.54
CA GLY A 62 -10.22 -6.65 3.18
C GLY A 62 -10.68 -5.45 2.34
N ALA A 63 -10.22 -4.24 2.65
CA ALA A 63 -10.59 -3.04 1.90
C ALA A 63 -10.14 -3.05 0.43
N GLN A 64 -9.16 -3.86 0.04
CA GLN A 64 -8.75 -4.00 -1.36
C GLN A 64 -9.84 -4.67 -2.21
N LEU A 65 -10.67 -5.51 -1.60
CA LEU A 65 -11.72 -6.28 -2.28
C LEU A 65 -13.11 -5.63 -2.17
N LEU A 66 -13.25 -4.52 -1.44
CA LEU A 66 -14.54 -3.83 -1.27
C LEU A 66 -15.18 -3.42 -2.60
N LYS A 67 -14.38 -3.14 -3.64
CA LYS A 67 -14.87 -2.80 -4.99
C LYS A 67 -15.34 -4.01 -5.78
N VAL A 68 -14.89 -5.21 -5.43
CA VAL A 68 -15.29 -6.47 -6.07
C VAL A 68 -16.52 -7.02 -5.35
N SER A 69 -16.44 -7.21 -4.05
CA SER A 69 -17.50 -7.81 -3.23
C SER A 69 -17.32 -7.48 -1.75
N GLN A 70 -18.41 -7.04 -1.09
CA GLN A 70 -18.40 -6.85 0.36
C GLN A 70 -18.19 -8.17 1.11
N ALA A 71 -18.78 -9.27 0.63
CA ALA A 71 -18.64 -10.56 1.28
C ALA A 71 -17.19 -11.07 1.23
N GLU A 72 -16.52 -10.93 0.08
CA GLU A 72 -15.11 -11.33 -0.07
C GLU A 72 -14.18 -10.44 0.75
N ALA A 73 -14.50 -9.14 0.85
CA ALA A 73 -13.77 -8.20 1.70
C ALA A 73 -13.85 -8.58 3.19
N GLU A 74 -15.03 -8.96 3.68
CA GLU A 74 -15.22 -9.43 5.05
C GLU A 74 -14.47 -10.74 5.31
N GLU A 75 -14.63 -11.73 4.42
CA GLU A 75 -13.96 -13.03 4.52
C GLU A 75 -12.44 -12.87 4.57
N THR A 76 -11.88 -12.11 3.62
CA THR A 76 -10.44 -11.83 3.55
C THR A 76 -9.93 -11.12 4.81
N ALA A 77 -10.70 -10.17 5.36
CA ALA A 77 -10.30 -9.48 6.58
C ALA A 77 -10.29 -10.44 7.79
N ILE A 78 -11.26 -11.35 7.87
CA ILE A 78 -11.32 -12.40 8.91
C ILE A 78 -10.14 -13.35 8.77
N ASP A 79 -9.81 -13.78 7.56
CA ASP A 79 -8.70 -14.69 7.29
C ASP A 79 -7.35 -14.05 7.65
N ILE A 80 -7.11 -12.80 7.25
CA ILE A 80 -5.89 -12.07 7.62
C ILE A 80 -5.79 -11.90 9.14
N ALA A 81 -6.89 -11.63 9.84
CA ALA A 81 -6.88 -11.56 11.30
C ALA A 81 -6.54 -12.93 11.92
N ALA A 82 -7.07 -14.02 11.36
CA ALA A 82 -6.80 -15.38 11.82
C ALA A 82 -5.34 -15.79 11.61
N GLU A 83 -4.74 -15.44 10.47
CA GLU A 83 -3.31 -15.61 10.19
C GLU A 83 -2.42 -14.87 11.19
N ASN A 84 -2.89 -13.73 11.70
CA ASN A 84 -2.24 -12.95 12.74
C ASN A 84 -2.56 -13.42 14.17
N GLY A 85 -3.29 -14.53 14.33
CA GLY A 85 -3.57 -15.18 15.60
C GLY A 85 -4.81 -14.66 16.34
N PHE A 86 -5.68 -13.90 15.67
CA PHE A 86 -6.91 -13.35 16.26
C PHE A 86 -8.14 -13.80 15.48
N THR A 87 -9.01 -14.60 16.10
CA THR A 87 -10.27 -15.00 15.49
C THR A 87 -11.27 -13.85 15.54
N VAL A 88 -11.66 -13.32 14.38
CA VAL A 88 -12.71 -12.30 14.23
C VAL A 88 -13.99 -12.98 13.73
N THR A 89 -15.14 -12.56 14.23
CA THR A 89 -16.45 -13.04 13.76
C THR A 89 -17.14 -11.97 12.92
N GLY A 90 -18.02 -12.35 11.98
CA GLY A 90 -18.73 -11.39 11.12
C GLY A 90 -19.46 -10.26 11.87
N SER A 91 -19.98 -10.50 13.08
CA SER A 91 -20.63 -9.44 13.88
C SER A 91 -19.67 -8.37 14.43
N GLU A 92 -18.37 -8.61 14.36
CA GLU A 92 -17.31 -7.68 14.75
C GLU A 92 -16.82 -6.83 13.55
N VAL A 93 -17.25 -7.18 12.33
CA VAL A 93 -16.92 -6.49 11.09
C VAL A 93 -18.09 -5.61 10.69
N VAL A 94 -17.80 -4.36 10.34
CA VAL A 94 -18.76 -3.39 9.83
C VAL A 94 -18.25 -2.91 8.49
N THR A 95 -18.93 -3.27 7.41
CA THR A 95 -18.63 -2.78 6.06
C THR A 95 -19.64 -1.75 5.58
N ASP A 96 -19.16 -0.84 4.77
CA ASP A 96 -19.92 0.14 4.01
C ASP A 96 -19.44 0.10 2.54
N GLU A 97 -20.00 0.91 1.64
CA GLU A 97 -19.62 0.94 0.22
C GLU A 97 -18.15 1.31 -0.04
N SER A 98 -17.53 2.02 0.91
CA SER A 98 -16.15 2.53 0.78
C SER A 98 -15.30 2.31 2.03
N SER A 99 -15.78 1.56 3.02
CA SER A 99 -15.03 1.33 4.25
C SER A 99 -15.28 -0.03 4.87
N ILE A 100 -14.29 -0.52 5.60
CA ILE A 100 -14.39 -1.71 6.44
C ILE A 100 -13.78 -1.37 7.80
N GLU A 101 -14.48 -1.76 8.86
CA GLU A 101 -14.12 -1.50 10.25
C GLU A 101 -14.25 -2.79 11.06
N ILE A 102 -13.29 -3.05 11.95
CA ILE A 102 -13.33 -4.22 12.84
C ILE A 102 -13.22 -3.77 14.29
N HIS A 103 -14.13 -4.25 15.14
CA HIS A 103 -14.12 -4.05 16.57
C HIS A 103 -13.83 -5.37 17.29
N LYS A 104 -12.64 -5.51 17.90
CA LYS A 104 -12.28 -6.73 18.62
C LYS A 104 -11.93 -6.45 20.06
N THR A 105 -12.40 -7.31 20.96
CA THR A 105 -11.96 -7.35 22.36
C THR A 105 -11.45 -8.74 22.70
N VAL A 106 -10.26 -8.82 23.27
CA VAL A 106 -9.63 -10.07 23.72
C VAL A 106 -9.39 -10.04 25.22
N ASN A 107 -9.55 -11.18 25.87
CA ASN A 107 -9.26 -11.32 27.29
C ASN A 107 -7.80 -11.72 27.50
N LYS A 108 -7.05 -10.93 28.26
CA LYS A 108 -5.65 -11.19 28.59
C LYS A 108 -5.53 -11.58 30.06
N VAL A 109 -5.07 -12.79 30.32
CA VAL A 109 -4.81 -13.24 31.68
C VAL A 109 -3.59 -12.51 32.25
N LEU A 110 -3.75 -11.92 33.43
CA LEU A 110 -2.68 -11.19 34.13
C LEU A 110 -1.79 -12.18 34.90
N SER A 111 -0.59 -11.78 35.28
CA SER A 111 0.38 -12.64 35.98
C SER A 111 0.45 -12.29 37.47
N PHE A 112 0.76 -11.04 37.83
CA PHE A 112 0.96 -10.66 39.23
C PHE A 112 -0.30 -10.11 39.90
N ALA A 113 -1.17 -9.43 39.15
CA ALA A 113 -2.42 -8.87 39.63
C ALA A 113 -3.39 -9.95 40.17
N ARG A 114 -3.16 -11.23 39.81
CA ARG A 114 -3.86 -12.40 40.40
C ARG A 114 -3.74 -12.46 41.92
N VAL A 115 -2.60 -12.04 42.47
CA VAL A 115 -2.37 -12.00 43.93
C VAL A 115 -3.34 -11.02 44.61
N LEU A 116 -3.81 -10.01 43.88
CA LEU A 116 -4.80 -9.03 44.33
C LEU A 116 -6.24 -9.41 43.94
N GLY A 117 -6.46 -10.60 43.40
CA GLY A 117 -7.76 -11.08 42.94
C GLY A 117 -8.16 -10.64 41.52
N ILE A 118 -7.27 -9.99 40.78
CA ILE A 118 -7.51 -9.56 39.39
C ILE A 118 -6.89 -10.58 38.45
N ASN A 119 -7.72 -11.45 37.88
CA ASN A 119 -7.23 -12.59 37.10
C ASN A 119 -6.90 -12.25 35.64
N ASP A 120 -7.65 -11.31 35.07
CA ASP A 120 -7.61 -10.98 33.66
C ASP A 120 -8.05 -9.53 33.43
N ALA A 121 -7.79 -9.04 32.23
CA ALA A 121 -8.29 -7.75 31.76
C ALA A 121 -8.66 -7.83 30.27
N ASN A 122 -9.69 -7.09 29.90
CA ASN A 122 -10.13 -6.98 28.51
C ASN A 122 -9.32 -5.94 27.76
N VAL A 123 -8.85 -6.31 26.56
CA VAL A 123 -8.08 -5.46 25.66
C VAL A 123 -8.88 -5.29 24.36
N GLY A 124 -9.43 -4.09 24.15
CA GLY A 124 -10.20 -3.75 22.95
C GLY A 124 -9.34 -3.03 21.92
N ALA A 125 -9.60 -3.24 20.63
CA ALA A 125 -9.07 -2.47 19.51
C ALA A 125 -10.10 -2.27 18.41
N VAL A 126 -9.93 -1.17 17.67
CA VAL A 126 -10.74 -0.81 16.52
C VAL A 126 -9.78 -0.43 15.41
N ALA A 127 -10.02 -0.93 14.20
CA ALA A 127 -9.31 -0.49 13.01
C ALA A 127 -10.33 -0.22 11.91
N LYS A 128 -10.09 0.81 11.10
CA LYS A 128 -10.91 1.18 9.96
C LYS A 128 -10.03 1.45 8.75
N ALA A 129 -10.42 0.94 7.59
CA ALA A 129 -9.83 1.30 6.32
C ALA A 129 -10.90 1.92 5.41
N LYS A 130 -10.48 2.88 4.57
CA LYS A 130 -11.31 3.47 3.51
C LYS A 130 -10.66 3.26 2.15
N VAL A 131 -11.50 3.04 1.16
CA VAL A 131 -11.13 3.11 -0.25
C VAL A 131 -11.14 4.58 -0.68
N LEU A 132 -9.98 5.07 -1.07
CA LEU A 132 -9.81 6.36 -1.72
C LEU A 132 -9.81 6.14 -3.23
N GLN A 133 -10.25 7.13 -3.98
CA GLN A 133 -10.21 7.10 -5.44
C GLN A 133 -9.25 8.18 -5.92
N THR A 134 -8.94 8.19 -7.21
CA THR A 134 -8.11 9.22 -7.83
C THR A 134 -6.69 9.24 -7.28
N LEU A 135 -5.82 8.44 -7.90
CA LEU A 135 -4.38 8.55 -7.71
C LEU A 135 -3.94 9.96 -8.16
N VAL A 136 -3.39 10.75 -7.24
CA VAL A 136 -2.86 12.09 -7.54
C VAL A 136 -1.35 12.09 -7.68
N LYS A 137 -0.66 11.12 -7.08
CA LYS A 137 0.77 10.91 -7.29
C LYS A 137 1.14 9.46 -7.06
N GLY A 138 1.93 8.90 -7.97
CA GLY A 138 2.35 7.51 -7.90
C GLY A 138 3.71 7.28 -8.53
N ASN A 139 4.29 6.13 -8.20
CA ASN A 139 5.49 5.60 -8.86
C ASN A 139 5.08 4.55 -9.90
N ASP A 140 6.03 4.03 -10.65
CA ASP A 140 5.79 3.01 -11.68
C ASP A 140 4.68 3.43 -12.68
N ILE A 141 4.72 4.71 -13.07
CA ILE A 141 3.85 5.28 -14.09
C ILE A 141 4.67 5.34 -15.37
N ILE A 142 4.16 4.76 -16.46
CA ILE A 142 4.87 4.75 -17.73
C ILE A 142 4.42 5.92 -18.61
N PRO A 143 5.32 6.54 -19.38
CA PRO A 143 5.05 7.77 -20.13
C PRO A 143 4.30 7.54 -21.45
N VAL A 144 3.17 6.83 -21.38
CA VAL A 144 2.28 6.58 -22.52
C VAL A 144 0.88 7.07 -22.13
N ALA A 145 0.45 8.18 -22.72
CA ALA A 145 -0.76 8.86 -22.34
C ALA A 145 -1.98 8.46 -23.17
N PHE A 146 -3.11 8.37 -22.49
CA PHE A 146 -4.43 8.21 -23.09
C PHE A 146 -5.26 9.47 -22.93
N GLU A 147 -6.09 9.76 -23.93
CA GLU A 147 -7.04 10.86 -23.84
C GLU A 147 -8.24 10.44 -22.98
N ARG A 148 -8.74 11.36 -22.14
CA ARG A 148 -9.93 11.16 -21.27
C ARG A 148 -11.09 10.50 -22.00
N ARG A 149 -11.33 10.89 -23.26
CA ARG A 149 -12.44 10.37 -24.09
C ARG A 149 -12.35 8.86 -24.33
N VAL A 150 -11.15 8.27 -24.37
CA VAL A 150 -10.96 6.83 -24.56
C VAL A 150 -11.51 6.07 -23.35
N LEU A 151 -11.31 6.59 -22.14
CA LEU A 151 -11.79 5.99 -20.90
C LEU A 151 -13.29 6.27 -20.65
N LYS A 152 -13.78 7.48 -20.97
CA LYS A 152 -15.18 7.87 -20.72
C LYS A 152 -16.16 7.35 -21.77
N ASN A 153 -15.75 7.31 -23.04
CA ASN A 153 -16.62 7.02 -24.18
C ASN A 153 -16.17 5.79 -24.98
N GLY A 154 -15.15 5.07 -24.50
CA GLY A 154 -14.68 3.82 -25.11
C GLY A 154 -15.61 2.65 -24.81
N GLY A 155 -15.11 1.44 -25.08
CA GLY A 155 -15.83 0.19 -24.80
C GLY A 155 -15.92 -0.17 -23.31
N GLY A 156 -15.21 0.56 -22.44
CA GLY A 156 -15.14 0.32 -20.99
C GLY A 156 -13.92 -0.49 -20.57
N TYR A 157 -13.88 -0.85 -19.28
CA TYR A 157 -12.86 -1.72 -18.70
C TYR A 157 -12.99 -3.15 -19.25
N GLY A 158 -11.86 -3.84 -19.44
CA GLY A 158 -11.81 -5.18 -20.00
C GLY A 158 -11.90 -5.23 -21.52
N GLU A 159 -12.13 -4.11 -22.22
CA GLU A 159 -12.06 -4.06 -23.69
C GLU A 159 -10.62 -3.89 -24.19
N LEU A 160 -10.37 -4.31 -25.43
CA LEU A 160 -9.04 -4.24 -26.05
C LEU A 160 -8.80 -2.87 -26.69
N TYR A 161 -7.65 -2.26 -26.38
CA TYR A 161 -7.22 -0.96 -26.90
C TYR A 161 -5.79 -1.03 -27.44
N ASP A 162 -5.51 -0.24 -28.48
CA ASP A 162 -4.15 0.09 -28.86
C ASP A 162 -3.59 1.12 -27.87
N MET A 163 -2.44 0.82 -27.29
CA MET A 163 -1.85 1.64 -26.22
C MET A 163 -1.26 2.96 -26.73
N HIS A 164 -0.88 2.97 -28.00
CA HIS A 164 -0.33 4.11 -28.69
C HIS A 164 -0.75 4.04 -30.16
N ALA A 165 -0.69 5.16 -30.89
CA ALA A 165 -1.04 5.17 -32.30
C ALA A 165 -0.14 4.22 -33.12
N LYS A 166 -0.69 3.55 -34.13
CA LYS A 166 0.08 2.70 -35.04
C LYS A 166 0.81 3.55 -36.10
N PRO A 167 1.78 2.96 -36.83
CA PRO A 167 2.37 3.60 -38.02
C PRO A 167 1.33 4.20 -38.96
N GLY A 168 1.44 5.50 -39.26
CA GLY A 168 0.51 6.22 -40.13
C GLY A 168 -0.69 6.83 -39.43
N GLU A 169 -0.95 6.48 -38.16
CA GLU A 169 -2.10 6.98 -37.38
C GLU A 169 -1.73 8.12 -36.42
N SER A 170 -0.48 8.56 -36.44
CA SER A 170 -0.01 9.63 -35.54
C SER A 170 -0.83 10.90 -35.71
N LYS A 171 -1.13 11.56 -34.59
CA LYS A 171 -1.72 12.90 -34.61
C LYS A 171 -0.62 13.95 -34.66
N ARG A 172 -0.35 14.49 -35.85
CA ARG A 172 0.66 15.56 -36.05
C ARG A 172 2.05 15.16 -35.51
N GLY A 173 2.42 13.89 -35.68
CA GLY A 173 3.68 13.32 -35.21
C GLY A 173 3.66 12.75 -33.79
N ASN A 174 2.56 12.93 -33.05
CA ASN A 174 2.38 12.34 -31.72
C ASN A 174 1.78 10.94 -31.80
N TYR A 175 2.41 10.00 -31.10
CA TYR A 175 1.98 8.61 -31.03
C TYR A 175 1.36 8.24 -29.68
N GLY A 176 1.36 9.13 -28.69
CA GLY A 176 0.89 8.85 -27.33
C GLY A 176 1.99 8.93 -26.27
N PHE A 177 3.26 9.05 -26.68
CA PHE A 177 4.39 9.09 -25.75
C PHE A 177 4.59 10.48 -25.13
N LEU A 178 4.97 10.48 -23.85
CA LEU A 178 5.39 11.66 -23.11
C LEU A 178 6.90 11.63 -22.92
N ALA A 179 7.50 12.82 -22.89
CA ALA A 179 8.90 12.99 -22.61
C ALA A 179 9.12 13.13 -21.11
N VAL A 180 9.79 12.14 -20.52
CA VAL A 180 10.17 12.09 -19.11
C VAL A 180 11.67 11.88 -19.02
N ASP A 181 12.32 12.54 -18.06
CA ASP A 181 13.76 12.43 -17.80
C ASP A 181 14.66 12.58 -19.05
N GLY A 182 14.27 13.44 -19.98
CA GLY A 182 15.05 13.81 -21.17
C GLY A 182 14.31 13.56 -22.48
N ARG A 183 15.06 13.22 -23.53
CA ARG A 183 14.55 13.03 -24.90
C ARG A 183 15.08 11.76 -25.52
N GLY A 184 14.32 11.22 -26.47
CA GLY A 184 14.75 10.14 -27.33
C GLY A 184 14.37 8.75 -26.83
N ALA A 185 14.55 7.79 -27.74
CA ALA A 185 14.06 6.43 -27.61
C ALA A 185 14.61 5.66 -26.40
N ASN A 186 15.85 5.94 -25.99
CA ASN A 186 16.47 5.25 -24.85
C ASN A 186 15.79 5.67 -23.54
N ASN A 187 15.71 6.97 -23.27
CA ASN A 187 15.06 7.49 -22.06
C ASN A 187 13.58 7.08 -22.01
N LEU A 188 12.88 7.11 -23.15
CA LEU A 188 11.51 6.62 -23.23
C LEU A 188 11.39 5.12 -22.93
N GLY A 189 12.28 4.30 -23.50
CA GLY A 189 12.31 2.86 -23.25
C GLY A 189 12.62 2.54 -21.79
N ASP A 190 13.60 3.22 -21.20
CA ASP A 190 13.97 3.03 -19.79
C ASP A 190 12.83 3.46 -18.85
N ALA A 191 12.17 4.59 -19.14
CA ALA A 191 10.99 5.02 -18.39
C ALA A 191 9.78 4.10 -18.55
N ILE A 192 9.62 3.41 -19.68
CA ILE A 192 8.59 2.37 -19.84
C ILE A 192 8.97 1.11 -19.07
N ARG A 193 10.25 0.71 -19.06
CA ARG A 193 10.71 -0.47 -18.34
C ARG A 193 10.59 -0.27 -16.84
N ASP A 194 11.18 0.80 -16.32
CA ASP A 194 11.38 1.00 -14.88
C ASP A 194 10.23 1.80 -14.25
N GLY A 195 9.45 2.51 -15.07
CA GLY A 195 8.43 3.46 -14.63
C GLY A 195 9.05 4.74 -14.05
N VAL A 196 8.23 5.78 -13.95
CA VAL A 196 8.61 7.07 -13.34
C VAL A 196 7.60 7.51 -12.29
N THR A 197 7.99 8.48 -11.48
CA THR A 197 7.05 9.19 -10.61
C THR A 197 6.35 10.29 -11.41
N MET A 198 5.02 10.36 -11.33
CA MET A 198 4.24 11.46 -11.89
C MET A 198 3.19 11.94 -10.89
N GLU A 199 2.77 13.18 -11.05
CA GLU A 199 1.67 13.77 -10.30
C GLU A 199 0.60 14.38 -11.20
N VAL A 200 -0.65 14.34 -10.76
CA VAL A 200 -1.75 15.03 -11.42
C VAL A 200 -1.49 16.53 -11.36
N GLY A 201 -1.72 17.21 -12.47
CA GLY A 201 -1.41 18.62 -12.64
C GLY A 201 -0.01 18.89 -13.18
N GLU A 202 0.86 17.88 -13.25
CA GLU A 202 2.20 18.01 -13.84
C GLU A 202 2.12 18.37 -15.33
N THR A 203 2.96 19.33 -15.73
CA THR A 203 3.10 19.71 -17.14
C THR A 203 4.25 18.94 -17.77
N LEU A 204 3.92 18.06 -18.71
CA LEU A 204 4.88 17.26 -19.47
C LEU A 204 4.90 17.70 -20.93
N TYR A 205 5.91 17.23 -21.67
CA TYR A 205 6.00 17.43 -23.11
C TYR A 205 5.64 16.15 -23.85
N THR A 206 5.05 16.26 -25.03
CA THR A 206 4.93 15.12 -25.94
C THR A 206 6.31 14.67 -26.45
N GLU A 207 6.49 13.36 -26.63
CA GLU A 207 7.67 12.78 -27.29
C GLU A 207 7.27 12.32 -28.71
N PRO A 208 7.46 13.17 -29.73
CA PRO A 208 7.01 12.86 -31.08
C PRO A 208 7.84 11.76 -31.75
N GLY A 209 7.20 11.06 -32.68
CA GLY A 209 7.81 9.98 -33.45
C GLY A 209 7.62 8.59 -32.80
N LEU A 210 7.69 7.57 -33.64
CA LEU A 210 7.55 6.17 -33.23
C LEU A 210 8.91 5.48 -33.26
N ASN A 211 9.73 5.73 -32.24
CA ASN A 211 11.03 5.08 -32.06
C ASN A 211 10.88 3.66 -31.49
N TRP A 212 10.24 2.80 -32.27
CA TRP A 212 9.69 1.52 -31.84
C TRP A 212 10.70 0.55 -31.21
N GLY A 213 11.96 0.52 -31.63
CA GLY A 213 12.92 -0.50 -31.19
C GLY A 213 13.07 -0.60 -29.67
N LYS A 214 13.37 0.54 -29.01
CA LYS A 214 13.58 0.60 -27.56
C LYS A 214 12.27 0.50 -26.76
N VAL A 215 11.21 1.10 -27.29
CA VAL A 215 9.86 1.02 -26.71
C VAL A 215 9.37 -0.43 -26.69
N ARG A 216 9.53 -1.15 -27.80
CA ARG A 216 9.19 -2.57 -27.93
C ARG A 216 9.95 -3.42 -26.92
N GLU A 217 11.27 -3.25 -26.84
CA GLU A 217 12.13 -3.98 -25.89
C GLU A 217 11.61 -3.81 -24.46
N ALA A 218 11.31 -2.58 -24.04
CA ALA A 218 10.80 -2.30 -22.69
C ALA A 218 9.47 -2.99 -22.37
N PHE A 219 8.52 -3.01 -23.30
CA PHE A 219 7.25 -3.73 -23.10
C PHE A 219 7.43 -5.25 -23.10
N GLN A 220 8.33 -5.77 -23.94
CA GLN A 220 8.67 -7.18 -23.95
C GLN A 220 9.33 -7.61 -22.65
N ASP A 221 10.19 -6.76 -22.06
CA ASP A 221 10.82 -7.01 -20.76
C ASP A 221 9.75 -7.17 -19.67
N ARG A 222 8.77 -6.26 -19.59
CA ARG A 222 7.65 -6.38 -18.63
C ARG A 222 6.83 -7.66 -18.79
N ILE A 223 6.53 -8.08 -20.03
CA ILE A 223 5.85 -9.36 -20.26
C ILE A 223 6.74 -10.55 -19.85
N ALA A 224 8.05 -10.47 -20.14
CA ALA A 224 9.00 -11.54 -19.84
C ALA A 224 9.22 -11.74 -18.33
N GLU A 225 9.13 -10.68 -17.52
CA GLU A 225 9.19 -10.77 -16.05
C GLU A 225 8.07 -11.62 -15.45
N ASP A 226 6.92 -11.69 -16.13
CA ASP A 226 5.75 -12.46 -15.72
C ASP A 226 5.68 -13.86 -16.34
N ALA A 227 6.68 -14.28 -17.12
CA ALA A 227 6.66 -15.54 -17.87
C ALA A 227 6.45 -16.81 -17.02
N ARG A 228 6.68 -16.74 -15.70
CA ARG A 228 6.49 -17.85 -14.74
C ARG A 228 5.31 -17.64 -13.79
N LYS A 229 4.48 -16.63 -14.03
CA LYS A 229 3.31 -16.29 -13.21
C LYS A 229 2.04 -16.48 -14.06
N PRO A 230 1.38 -17.65 -14.00
CA PRO A 230 0.19 -17.93 -14.80
C PRO A 230 -0.90 -16.88 -14.62
N ASP A 231 -1.10 -16.42 -13.38
CA ASP A 231 -2.13 -15.42 -13.03
C ASP A 231 -1.89 -14.06 -13.71
N CYS A 232 -0.65 -13.74 -14.07
CA CYS A 232 -0.31 -12.51 -14.81
C CYS A 232 -0.60 -12.61 -16.32
N SER A 233 -0.98 -13.78 -16.82
CA SER A 233 -1.24 -14.01 -18.24
C SER A 233 -2.68 -13.74 -18.67
N ASP A 234 -3.57 -13.44 -17.72
CA ASP A 234 -4.95 -13.03 -17.95
C ASP A 234 -5.25 -11.77 -17.12
N TYR A 235 -5.88 -10.76 -17.73
CA TYR A 235 -6.23 -9.51 -17.06
C TYR A 235 -7.23 -9.71 -15.91
N GLN A 236 -8.00 -10.81 -15.92
CA GLN A 236 -8.98 -11.12 -14.88
C GLN A 236 -8.34 -11.69 -13.62
N THR A 237 -7.15 -12.29 -13.75
CA THR A 237 -6.43 -12.93 -12.64
C THR A 237 -5.19 -12.16 -12.22
N ALA A 238 -4.73 -11.20 -13.04
CA ALA A 238 -3.53 -10.43 -12.75
C ALA A 238 -3.71 -9.58 -11.49
N ASP A 239 -2.67 -9.57 -10.64
CA ASP A 239 -2.63 -8.84 -9.39
C ASP A 239 -1.44 -7.87 -9.32
N ASN A 240 -1.23 -7.25 -8.16
CA ASN A 240 -0.15 -6.30 -7.92
C ASN A 240 1.27 -6.86 -7.99
N THR A 241 1.43 -8.17 -8.21
CA THR A 241 2.72 -8.80 -8.45
C THR A 241 3.09 -8.87 -9.93
N CYS A 242 2.15 -8.55 -10.82
CA CYS A 242 2.31 -8.65 -12.27
C CYS A 242 2.93 -7.39 -12.89
N SER A 243 4.10 -7.54 -13.52
CA SER A 243 4.75 -6.45 -14.27
C SER A 243 3.94 -5.98 -15.48
N ARG A 244 2.99 -6.80 -15.97
CA ARG A 244 2.07 -6.45 -17.05
C ARG A 244 0.98 -5.46 -16.66
N ILE A 245 0.72 -5.26 -15.36
CA ILE A 245 -0.15 -4.19 -14.89
C ILE A 245 0.69 -2.92 -14.78
N ILE A 246 0.38 -1.94 -15.61
CA ILE A 246 1.06 -0.64 -15.63
C ILE A 246 0.07 0.46 -15.29
N THR A 247 0.60 1.61 -14.88
CA THR A 247 -0.20 2.83 -14.76
C THR A 247 0.19 3.83 -15.84
N VAL A 248 -0.83 4.40 -16.47
CA VAL A 248 -0.70 5.32 -17.60
C VAL A 248 -1.31 6.68 -17.26
N PRO A 249 -0.67 7.79 -17.67
CA PRO A 249 -1.25 9.12 -17.54
C PRO A 249 -2.48 9.29 -18.43
N VAL A 250 -3.48 9.97 -17.90
CA VAL A 250 -4.66 10.44 -18.63
C VAL A 250 -4.49 11.93 -18.89
N ILE A 251 -4.76 12.35 -20.11
CA ILE A 251 -4.69 13.74 -20.57
C ILE A 251 -6.05 14.17 -21.15
N GLU A 252 -6.27 15.47 -21.32
CA GLU A 252 -7.49 15.97 -21.97
C GLU A 252 -7.60 15.49 -23.42
N THR A 253 -6.62 15.85 -24.26
CA THR A 253 -6.60 15.52 -25.69
C THR A 253 -5.21 15.77 -26.28
N PHE A 254 -4.85 15.04 -27.33
CA PHE A 254 -3.73 15.38 -28.21
C PHE A 254 -4.13 16.35 -29.34
N ASP A 255 -5.42 16.65 -29.48
CA ASP A 255 -5.91 17.54 -30.53
C ASP A 255 -5.37 18.96 -30.31
N GLY A 256 -4.71 19.50 -31.34
CA GLY A 256 -4.04 20.81 -31.26
C GLY A 256 -2.58 20.76 -30.80
N LEU A 257 -2.06 19.59 -30.42
CA LEU A 257 -0.64 19.41 -30.11
C LEU A 257 0.15 19.00 -31.37
N HIS A 258 1.33 19.58 -31.55
CA HIS A 258 2.17 19.53 -32.73
C HIS A 258 3.61 19.17 -32.40
N GLY A 259 4.05 17.97 -32.81
CA GLY A 259 5.42 17.56 -32.55
C GLY A 259 5.68 17.52 -31.04
N ARG A 260 6.52 18.42 -30.53
CA ARG A 260 6.80 18.54 -29.10
C ARG A 260 6.07 19.73 -28.49
N ASP A 261 4.97 19.47 -27.79
CA ASP A 261 4.17 20.48 -27.10
C ASP A 261 3.92 20.10 -25.65
N GLN A 262 3.52 21.09 -24.85
CA GLN A 262 3.14 20.90 -23.45
C GLN A 262 1.71 20.35 -23.33
N LEU A 263 1.52 19.49 -22.34
CA LEU A 263 0.21 19.02 -21.89
C LEU A 263 0.23 18.81 -20.38
N GLN A 264 -0.96 18.69 -19.81
CA GLN A 264 -1.13 18.44 -18.38
C GLN A 264 -1.71 17.05 -18.14
N VAL A 265 -1.13 16.33 -17.17
CA VAL A 265 -1.70 15.08 -16.66
C VAL A 265 -2.91 15.42 -15.79
N ILE A 266 -4.07 14.83 -16.08
CA ILE A 266 -5.33 15.08 -15.35
C ILE A 266 -5.77 13.88 -14.50
N GLY A 267 -5.07 12.76 -14.58
CA GLY A 267 -5.37 11.54 -13.84
C GLY A 267 -4.51 10.38 -14.29
N PHE A 268 -4.75 9.21 -13.70
CA PHE A 268 -4.05 7.97 -14.03
C PHE A 268 -5.02 6.80 -14.16
N ALA A 269 -4.76 5.90 -15.10
CA ALA A 269 -5.53 4.68 -15.32
C ALA A 269 -4.62 3.44 -15.24
N ALA A 270 -5.17 2.30 -14.82
CA ALA A 270 -4.46 1.03 -14.85
C ALA A 270 -4.71 0.32 -16.18
N PHE A 271 -3.64 -0.23 -16.76
CA PHE A 271 -3.68 -0.90 -18.06
C PHE A 271 -2.90 -2.21 -17.97
N TRP A 272 -3.51 -3.30 -18.42
CA TRP A 272 -2.86 -4.60 -18.52
C TRP A 272 -2.38 -4.82 -19.95
N ILE A 273 -1.08 -5.12 -20.11
CA ILE A 273 -0.45 -5.36 -21.42
C ILE A 273 -0.87 -6.73 -21.92
N GLU A 274 -1.55 -6.82 -23.07
CA GLU A 274 -1.96 -8.10 -23.67
C GLU A 274 -0.93 -8.64 -24.66
N GLU A 275 -0.48 -7.82 -25.59
CA GLU A 275 0.44 -8.24 -26.65
C GLU A 275 1.35 -7.10 -27.12
N VAL A 276 2.55 -7.48 -27.60
CA VAL A 276 3.46 -6.59 -28.32
C VAL A 276 3.61 -7.08 -29.76
N VAL A 277 3.03 -6.35 -30.70
CA VAL A 277 3.16 -6.61 -32.14
C VAL A 277 4.49 -6.06 -32.62
N ALA A 278 5.49 -6.94 -32.82
CA ALA A 278 6.89 -6.53 -32.94
C ALA A 278 7.26 -5.80 -34.25
N SER A 279 6.50 -5.99 -35.34
CA SER A 279 6.85 -5.48 -36.68
C SER A 279 5.63 -5.34 -37.58
N GLY A 280 5.80 -4.68 -38.74
CA GLY A 280 4.72 -4.45 -39.71
C GLY A 280 4.03 -3.10 -39.51
N ASN A 281 2.92 -2.92 -40.23
CA ASN A 281 2.11 -1.69 -40.17
C ASN A 281 1.27 -1.62 -38.90
N ASP A 282 1.01 -2.76 -38.26
CA ASP A 282 0.25 -2.85 -37.02
C ASP A 282 1.15 -2.93 -35.77
N LYS A 283 2.45 -2.64 -35.92
CA LYS A 283 3.40 -2.72 -34.81
C LYS A 283 2.98 -1.77 -33.68
N GLY A 284 2.92 -2.30 -32.48
CA GLY A 284 2.50 -1.56 -31.30
C GLY A 284 2.19 -2.47 -30.13
N VAL A 285 1.53 -1.91 -29.13
CA VAL A 285 1.11 -2.61 -27.92
C VAL A 285 -0.41 -2.59 -27.84
N THR A 286 -1.01 -3.73 -27.56
CA THR A 286 -2.43 -3.86 -27.23
C THR A 286 -2.59 -4.26 -25.78
N GLY A 287 -3.73 -3.91 -25.20
CA GLY A 287 -4.06 -4.27 -23.83
C GLY A 287 -5.42 -3.76 -23.41
N ARG A 288 -5.69 -3.84 -22.11
CA ARG A 288 -7.02 -3.56 -21.55
C ARG A 288 -6.91 -2.62 -20.37
N PHE A 289 -7.81 -1.65 -20.28
CA PHE A 289 -8.00 -0.93 -19.03
C PHE A 289 -8.61 -1.89 -18.00
N ILE A 290 -8.08 -1.85 -16.78
CA ILE A 290 -8.59 -2.63 -15.65
C ILE A 290 -8.87 -1.72 -14.47
N GLU A 291 -9.80 -2.11 -13.61
CA GLU A 291 -9.90 -1.51 -12.29
C GLU A 291 -8.83 -2.11 -11.38
N PHE A 292 -8.16 -1.26 -10.60
CA PHE A 292 -6.99 -1.69 -9.86
C PHE A 292 -6.80 -0.93 -8.55
N VAL A 293 -6.42 -1.66 -7.50
CA VAL A 293 -6.10 -1.08 -6.19
C VAL A 293 -4.59 -1.05 -6.00
N ARG A 294 -4.03 0.13 -5.75
CA ARG A 294 -2.59 0.31 -5.56
C ARG A 294 -2.23 1.34 -4.50
N GLY A 295 -0.98 1.31 -4.07
CA GLY A 295 -0.39 2.36 -3.22
C GLY A 295 -0.03 3.62 -4.02
N GLY A 296 0.00 4.76 -3.33
CA GLY A 296 0.25 6.08 -3.89
C GLY A 296 -0.33 7.17 -2.99
N GLU A 297 -0.29 8.42 -3.45
CA GLU A 297 -1.04 9.52 -2.85
C GLU A 297 -2.38 9.62 -3.56
N PHE A 298 -3.46 9.67 -2.77
CA PHE A 298 -4.84 9.69 -3.24
C PHE A 298 -5.58 10.84 -2.56
N ASP A 299 -6.42 11.52 -3.32
CA ASP A 299 -7.30 12.55 -2.79
C ASP A 299 -8.73 12.01 -2.60
N PRO A 300 -9.45 12.42 -1.55
CA PRO A 300 -10.88 12.13 -1.45
C PRO A 300 -11.60 12.77 -2.65
N VAL A 301 -12.57 12.04 -3.23
CA VAL A 301 -13.33 12.52 -4.38
C VAL A 301 -14.13 13.76 -3.97
N GLU A 302 -13.63 14.94 -4.33
CA GLU A 302 -14.44 16.16 -4.29
C GLU A 302 -14.71 16.73 -5.69
N ASP A 303 -13.84 16.56 -6.69
CA ASP A 303 -14.10 17.12 -8.05
C ASP A 303 -13.35 16.41 -9.22
N GLY A 304 -12.73 15.24 -8.98
CA GLY A 304 -11.88 14.55 -9.98
C GLY A 304 -12.58 13.43 -10.75
N ASP A 305 -12.18 13.21 -12.00
CA ASP A 305 -12.62 12.03 -12.77
C ASP A 305 -12.00 10.73 -12.21
N TYR A 306 -12.83 9.70 -12.05
CA TYR A 306 -12.37 8.35 -11.71
C TYR A 306 -11.96 7.58 -12.97
N PHE A 307 -10.72 7.10 -13.02
CA PHE A 307 -10.14 6.35 -14.13
C PHE A 307 -9.70 4.93 -13.74
N GLY A 308 -10.38 4.33 -12.74
CA GLY A 308 -10.23 2.90 -12.45
C GLY A 308 -9.13 2.58 -11.44
N ILE A 309 -8.36 3.57 -10.99
CA ILE A 309 -7.37 3.37 -9.92
C ILE A 309 -7.96 3.82 -8.58
N SER A 310 -7.96 2.90 -7.62
CA SER A 310 -8.30 3.14 -6.22
C SER A 310 -7.11 2.88 -5.31
N GLY A 311 -7.14 3.47 -4.12
CA GLY A 311 -6.17 3.27 -3.05
C GLY A 311 -6.87 2.90 -1.76
N VAL A 312 -6.11 2.35 -0.81
CA VAL A 312 -6.65 2.00 0.51
C VAL A 312 -5.84 2.71 1.58
N LYS A 313 -6.53 3.30 2.56
CA LYS A 313 -5.90 4.02 3.66
C LYS A 313 -6.56 3.67 4.98
N LEU A 314 -5.73 3.44 6.00
CA LEU A 314 -6.19 3.36 7.39
C LEU A 314 -6.72 4.71 7.87
N VAL A 315 -7.90 4.69 8.47
CA VAL A 315 -8.51 5.82 9.16
C VAL A 315 -8.38 5.55 10.65
N LYS A 316 -7.72 6.49 11.35
CA LYS A 316 -7.56 6.44 12.81
C LYS A 316 -8.69 7.15 13.51
#